data_AF-A0A9D2H658-F1
#
_entry.id   AF-A0A9D2H658-F1
#
_cell.length_a   1.000
_cell.length_b   1.000
_cell.length_c   1.000
_cell.angle_alpha   90.00
_cell.angle_beta   90.00
_cell.angle_gamma   90.00
#
_symmetry.space_group_name_H-M   'P 1'
#
loop_
_entity.id
_entity.type
_entity.pdbx_description
1 polymer ?
#
loop_
_entity_poly.entity_id
_entity_poly.type
_entity_poly.pdbx_seq_one_letter_code
_entity_poly.pdbx_strand_id
1 'polypeptide(L)'
;MSSPDQFDLTPDAPIRASGHAIGAIGAGAIMADQHLAAYAHAGFPVLAIASRTPAHAAAVAERHGIETVHETPAALIADERIEILDIAFPPDQQPALIRAALAAPHIRAILAQKPLALTLDEAIALRDEAAAAGKILSVNQNMRYDQSIRSLKQLLDRGA
;
A
#
# COMPACT_ATOMS: atom_id res chain seq x y z
N MET A 1 -5.32 -4.30 -46.36
CA MET A 1 -5.74 -3.50 -45.19
C MET A 1 -4.75 -3.81 -44.10
N SER A 2 -3.73 -2.96 -43.94
CA SER A 2 -2.75 -3.10 -42.86
C SER A 2 -3.48 -2.99 -41.53
N SER A 3 -3.27 -3.96 -40.64
CA SER A 3 -3.91 -3.99 -39.33
C SER A 3 -3.71 -2.64 -38.63
N PRO A 4 -4.75 -2.03 -38.04
CA PRO A 4 -4.59 -0.80 -37.28
C PRO A 4 -3.59 -1.05 -36.17
N ASP A 5 -2.67 -0.10 -36.00
CA ASP A 5 -1.46 -0.17 -35.19
C ASP A 5 -1.70 -0.85 -33.83
N GLN A 6 -1.26 -2.10 -33.71
CA GLN A 6 -1.03 -2.70 -32.40
C GLN A 6 0.19 -2.00 -31.83
N PHE A 7 -0.04 -0.97 -31.03
CA PHE A 7 1.00 -0.42 -30.18
C PHE A 7 1.45 -1.54 -29.25
N ASP A 8 2.68 -2.04 -29.45
CA ASP A 8 3.31 -3.03 -28.57
C ASP A 8 3.57 -2.39 -27.20
N LEU A 9 2.56 -2.40 -26.33
CA LEU A 9 2.54 -1.72 -25.04
C LEU A 9 2.50 -2.74 -23.91
N THR A 10 3.29 -2.49 -22.87
CA THR A 10 3.34 -3.31 -21.65
C THR A 10 3.00 -2.43 -20.44
N PRO A 11 1.73 -2.03 -20.27
CA PRO A 11 1.34 -1.10 -19.22
C PRO A 11 1.41 -1.69 -17.82
N ASP A 12 1.36 -3.01 -17.66
CA ASP A 12 1.44 -3.64 -16.35
C ASP A 12 2.89 -3.71 -15.84
N ALA A 13 3.08 -3.50 -14.53
CA ALA A 13 4.40 -3.74 -13.93
C ALA A 13 4.59 -5.25 -13.72
N PRO A 14 5.77 -5.80 -14.03
CA PRO A 14 6.06 -7.20 -13.69
C PRO A 14 6.10 -7.37 -12.17
N ILE A 15 5.51 -8.45 -11.66
CA ILE A 15 5.59 -8.84 -10.26
C ILE A 15 7.01 -9.36 -10.00
N ARG A 16 7.74 -8.69 -9.09
CA ARG A 16 9.12 -9.06 -8.72
C ARG A 16 9.19 -9.92 -7.47
N ALA A 17 8.20 -9.78 -6.58
CA ALA A 17 8.05 -10.54 -5.35
C ALA A 17 6.57 -10.51 -4.92
N SER A 18 6.09 -11.60 -4.33
CA SER A 18 4.70 -11.75 -3.85
C SER A 18 4.57 -12.48 -2.51
N GLY A 19 5.67 -12.98 -1.95
CA GLY A 19 5.65 -13.82 -0.74
C GLY A 19 5.75 -13.07 0.59
N HIS A 20 5.86 -11.74 0.59
CA HIS A 20 6.01 -10.97 1.82
C HIS A 20 4.67 -10.81 2.53
N ALA A 21 4.66 -11.06 3.84
CA ALA A 21 3.47 -10.92 4.66
C ALA A 21 3.04 -9.44 4.81
N ILE A 22 1.79 -9.15 4.45
CA ILE A 22 1.21 -7.81 4.50
C ILE A 22 0.32 -7.66 5.74
N GLY A 23 0.50 -6.54 6.45
CA GLY A 23 -0.40 -6.07 7.50
C GLY A 23 -1.17 -4.84 7.03
N ALA A 24 -2.50 -4.88 7.11
CA ALA A 24 -3.38 -3.78 6.72
C ALA A 24 -3.74 -2.90 7.94
N ILE A 25 -3.45 -1.61 7.87
CA ILE A 25 -3.85 -0.62 8.89
C ILE A 25 -4.91 0.30 8.31
N GLY A 26 -6.12 0.19 8.84
CA GLY A 26 -7.32 0.86 8.36
C GLY A 26 -8.35 -0.15 7.86
N ALA A 27 -9.62 0.14 8.09
CA ALA A 27 -10.75 -0.70 7.67
C ALA A 27 -11.85 0.12 6.97
N GLY A 28 -11.48 1.27 6.42
CA GLY A 28 -12.39 2.09 5.61
C GLY A 28 -12.57 1.55 4.20
N ALA A 29 -13.47 2.17 3.43
CA ALA A 29 -13.86 1.72 2.09
C ALA A 29 -12.66 1.45 1.15
N ILE A 30 -11.63 2.32 1.16
CA ILE A 30 -10.47 2.09 0.28
C ILE A 30 -9.71 0.80 0.60
N MET A 31 -9.56 0.45 1.88
CA MET A 31 -8.93 -0.79 2.27
C MET A 31 -9.87 -1.97 1.99
N ALA A 32 -11.11 -1.86 2.45
CA ALA A 32 -12.09 -2.93 2.41
C ALA A 32 -12.55 -3.30 1.00
N ASP A 33 -12.68 -2.34 0.09
CA ASP A 33 -13.24 -2.55 -1.24
C ASP A 33 -12.17 -2.59 -2.34
N GLN A 34 -11.05 -1.88 -2.17
CA GLN A 34 -10.03 -1.77 -3.21
C GLN A 34 -8.76 -2.56 -2.89
N HIS A 35 -8.06 -2.23 -1.79
CA HIS A 35 -6.73 -2.79 -1.54
C HIS A 35 -6.78 -4.30 -1.32
N LEU A 36 -7.62 -4.75 -0.39
CA LEU A 36 -7.72 -6.18 -0.05
C LEU A 36 -8.20 -7.03 -1.23
N ALA A 37 -9.15 -6.51 -2.01
CA ALA A 37 -9.58 -7.15 -3.25
C ALA A 37 -8.44 -7.24 -4.28
N ALA A 38 -7.64 -6.19 -4.42
CA ALA A 38 -6.48 -6.19 -5.32
C ALA A 38 -5.40 -7.17 -4.87
N TYR A 39 -5.11 -7.25 -3.57
CA TYR A 39 -4.17 -8.25 -3.04
C TYR A 39 -4.66 -9.68 -3.26
N ALA A 40 -5.94 -9.96 -3.01
CA ALA A 40 -6.53 -11.26 -3.28
C ALA A 40 -6.42 -11.64 -4.77
N HIS A 41 -6.74 -10.69 -5.67
CA HIS A 41 -6.61 -10.90 -7.11
C HIS A 41 -5.16 -11.15 -7.55
N ALA A 42 -4.20 -10.43 -6.96
CA ALA A 42 -2.77 -10.57 -7.26
C ALA A 42 -2.10 -11.75 -6.51
N GLY A 43 -2.81 -12.44 -5.62
CA GLY A 43 -2.29 -13.53 -4.80
C GLY A 43 -1.27 -13.09 -3.73
N PHE A 44 -1.40 -11.87 -3.19
CA PHE A 44 -0.50 -11.35 -2.16
C PHE A 44 -1.06 -11.64 -0.75
N PRO A 45 -0.23 -12.13 0.20
CA PRO A 45 -0.72 -12.60 1.49
C PRO A 45 -0.94 -11.46 2.47
N VAL A 46 -2.21 -11.18 2.81
CA VAL A 46 -2.58 -10.29 3.92
C VAL A 46 -2.84 -11.13 5.16
N LEU A 47 -1.98 -11.04 6.17
CA LEU A 47 -2.04 -11.90 7.37
C LEU A 47 -2.80 -11.25 8.53
N ALA A 48 -2.78 -9.93 8.61
CA ALA A 48 -3.36 -9.22 9.73
C ALA A 48 -3.99 -7.89 9.32
N ILE A 49 -5.02 -7.47 10.07
CA ILE A 49 -5.65 -6.16 9.95
C ILE A 49 -5.86 -5.51 11.32
N ALA A 50 -5.71 -4.19 11.37
CA ALA A 50 -6.07 -3.37 12.52
C ALA A 50 -6.74 -2.08 12.05
N SER A 51 -7.57 -1.48 12.89
CA SER A 51 -8.07 -0.13 12.63
C SER A 51 -8.36 0.60 13.94
N ARG A 52 -8.71 1.89 13.87
CA ARG A 52 -9.13 2.68 15.03
C ARG A 52 -10.38 2.11 15.71
N THR A 53 -11.23 1.44 14.95
CA THR A 53 -12.49 0.85 15.42
C THR A 53 -12.38 -0.66 15.26
N PRO A 54 -12.04 -1.42 16.33
CA PRO A 54 -11.78 -2.86 16.24
C PRO A 54 -12.90 -3.64 15.55
N ALA A 55 -14.16 -3.29 15.81
CA ALA A 55 -15.32 -3.91 15.16
C ALA A 55 -15.31 -3.79 13.62
N HIS A 56 -14.84 -2.66 13.06
CA HIS A 56 -14.71 -2.53 11.61
C HIS A 56 -13.59 -3.41 11.05
N ALA A 57 -12.46 -3.50 11.77
CA ALA A 57 -11.37 -4.40 11.37
C ALA A 57 -11.82 -5.86 11.37
N ALA A 58 -12.58 -6.27 12.40
CA ALA A 58 -13.14 -7.62 12.49
C ALA A 58 -14.09 -7.94 11.32
N ALA A 59 -15.02 -7.03 11.00
CA ALA A 59 -15.94 -7.23 9.87
C ALA A 59 -15.22 -7.31 8.51
N VAL A 60 -14.19 -6.49 8.31
CA VAL A 60 -13.38 -6.52 7.09
C VAL A 60 -12.53 -7.79 7.04
N ALA A 61 -11.97 -8.24 8.17
CA ALA A 61 -11.22 -9.48 8.25
C ALA A 61 -12.07 -10.69 7.87
N GLU A 62 -13.29 -10.78 8.40
CA GLU A 62 -14.25 -11.83 8.07
C GLU A 62 -14.57 -11.83 6.57
N ARG A 63 -14.86 -10.67 5.98
CA ARG A 63 -15.15 -10.52 4.54
C ARG A 63 -14.02 -11.02 3.65
N HIS A 64 -12.76 -10.82 4.05
CA HIS A 64 -11.58 -11.12 3.22
C HIS A 64 -10.82 -12.37 3.68
N GLY A 65 -11.29 -13.08 4.71
CA GLY A 65 -10.62 -14.26 5.25
C GLY A 65 -9.26 -13.97 5.89
N ILE A 66 -9.08 -12.79 6.50
CA ILE A 66 -7.84 -12.42 7.20
C ILE A 66 -7.85 -13.05 8.59
N GLU A 67 -6.83 -13.86 8.89
CA GLU A 67 -6.78 -14.68 10.11
C GLU A 67 -6.62 -13.86 11.40
N THR A 68 -5.80 -12.80 11.37
CA THR A 68 -5.47 -12.03 12.57
C THR A 68 -6.11 -10.64 12.56
N VAL A 69 -6.87 -10.33 13.61
CA VAL A 69 -7.36 -8.97 13.89
C VAL A 69 -6.64 -8.46 15.13
N HIS A 70 -5.87 -7.39 14.97
CA HIS A 70 -5.20 -6.73 16.10
C HIS A 70 -6.09 -5.62 16.66
N GLU A 71 -6.11 -5.51 18.00
CA GLU A 71 -6.89 -4.49 18.73
C GLU A 71 -6.47 -3.06 18.38
N THR A 72 -5.19 -2.86 18.04
CA THR A 72 -4.65 -1.53 17.70
C THR A 72 -3.68 -1.60 16.53
N PRO A 73 -3.52 -0.51 15.76
CA PRO A 73 -2.47 -0.39 14.76
C PRO A 73 -1.06 -0.64 15.34
N ALA A 74 -0.80 -0.21 16.57
CA ALA A 74 0.49 -0.42 17.24
C ALA A 74 0.76 -1.91 17.52
N ALA A 75 -0.27 -2.67 17.90
CA ALA A 75 -0.14 -4.12 18.08
C ALA A 75 0.16 -4.84 16.76
N LEU A 76 -0.47 -4.41 15.66
CA LEU A 76 -0.14 -4.94 14.32
C LEU A 76 1.28 -4.60 13.89
N ILE A 77 1.75 -3.37 14.14
CA ILE A 77 3.13 -2.95 13.85
C ILE A 77 4.16 -3.75 14.67
N ALA A 78 3.77 -4.31 15.82
CA ALA A 78 4.65 -5.13 16.64
C ALA A 78 4.65 -6.62 16.25
N ASP A 79 3.79 -7.05 15.32
CA ASP A 79 3.69 -8.44 14.88
C ASP A 79 4.85 -8.80 13.95
N GLU A 80 5.84 -9.50 14.49
CA GLU A 80 7.08 -9.87 13.78
C GLU A 80 6.86 -10.75 12.53
N ARG A 81 5.65 -11.29 12.33
CA ARG A 81 5.29 -12.03 11.11
C ARG A 81 5.07 -11.09 9.92
N ILE A 82 4.82 -9.80 10.16
CA ILE A 82 4.51 -8.82 9.11
C ILE A 82 5.81 -8.23 8.54
N GLU A 83 5.89 -8.07 7.23
CA GLU A 83 7.07 -7.50 6.57
C GLU A 83 6.76 -6.18 5.85
N ILE A 84 5.51 -6.03 5.41
CA ILE A 84 5.03 -4.87 4.67
C ILE A 84 3.76 -4.35 5.33
N LEU A 85 3.65 -3.03 5.49
CA LEU A 85 2.42 -2.38 5.97
C LEU A 85 1.73 -1.64 4.83
N ASP A 86 0.43 -1.85 4.70
CA ASP A 86 -0.47 -1.01 3.90
C ASP A 86 -1.30 -0.14 4.84
N ILE A 87 -1.07 1.17 4.80
CA ILE A 87 -1.68 2.13 5.71
C ILE A 87 -2.70 2.97 4.93
N ALA A 88 -3.98 2.72 5.20
CA ALA A 88 -5.11 3.52 4.72
C ALA A 88 -5.82 4.17 5.91
N PHE A 89 -5.22 5.24 6.43
CA PHE A 89 -5.60 5.89 7.68
C PHE A 89 -5.79 7.42 7.48
N PRO A 90 -6.53 8.13 8.37
CA PRO A 90 -6.66 9.58 8.27
C PRO A 90 -5.29 10.28 8.16
N PRO A 91 -5.14 11.27 7.25
CA PRO A 91 -3.83 11.84 6.90
C PRO A 91 -3.18 12.64 8.03
N ASP A 92 -3.93 13.06 9.04
CA ASP A 92 -3.44 13.68 10.28
C ASP A 92 -2.82 12.66 11.25
N GLN A 93 -3.19 11.38 11.14
CA GLN A 93 -2.76 10.30 12.06
C GLN A 93 -1.76 9.33 11.41
N GLN A 94 -1.80 9.22 10.08
CA GLN A 94 -0.92 8.36 9.30
C GLN A 94 0.58 8.61 9.54
N PRO A 95 1.10 9.86 9.66
CA PRO A 95 2.52 10.11 9.92
C PRO A 95 3.06 9.42 11.18
N ALA A 96 2.28 9.40 12.26
CA ALA A 96 2.68 8.75 13.52
C ALA A 96 2.81 7.23 13.36
N LEU A 97 1.91 6.61 12.60
CA LEU A 97 1.96 5.17 12.30
C LEU A 97 3.16 4.81 11.42
N ILE A 98 3.46 5.65 10.41
CA ILE A 98 4.65 5.47 9.57
C ILE A 98 5.90 5.52 10.44
N ARG A 99 6.06 6.52 11.32
CA ARG A 99 7.21 6.62 12.22
C ARG A 99 7.37 5.42 13.14
N ALA A 100 6.26 4.92 13.71
CA ALA A 100 6.27 3.71 14.52
C ALA A 100 6.75 2.48 13.71
N ALA A 101 6.25 2.32 12.49
CA ALA A 101 6.68 1.26 11.58
C ALA A 101 8.15 1.39 11.13
N LEU A 102 8.65 2.61 10.94
CA LEU A 102 10.05 2.85 10.62
C LEU A 102 10.99 2.43 11.76
N ALA A 103 10.54 2.49 13.02
CA ALA A 103 11.31 2.00 14.17
C ALA A 103 11.29 0.45 14.32
N ALA A 104 10.31 -0.25 13.74
CA ALA A 104 10.13 -1.69 13.93
C ALA A 104 11.05 -2.53 13.01
N PRO A 105 12.03 -3.31 13.52
CA PRO A 105 13.10 -3.89 12.69
C PRO A 105 12.64 -4.90 11.64
N HIS A 106 11.51 -5.58 11.86
CA HIS A 106 10.95 -6.57 10.94
C HIS A 106 10.24 -5.95 9.73
N ILE A 107 9.81 -4.68 9.84
CA ILE A 107 9.13 -3.96 8.75
C ILE A 107 10.14 -3.50 7.70
N ARG A 108 9.94 -3.93 6.46
CA ARG A 108 10.81 -3.65 5.30
C ARG A 108 10.29 -2.52 4.44
N ALA A 109 8.97 -2.44 4.29
CA ALA A 109 8.32 -1.47 3.42
C ALA A 109 6.96 -1.01 3.96
N ILE A 110 6.58 0.20 3.58
CA ILE A 110 5.31 0.83 3.92
C ILE A 110 4.69 1.38 2.63
N LEU A 111 3.45 0.99 2.35
CA LEU A 111 2.58 1.60 1.35
C LEU A 111 1.57 2.48 2.09
N ALA A 112 1.75 3.80 2.02
CA ALA A 112 0.87 4.77 2.68
C ALA A 112 -0.16 5.32 1.70
N GLN A 113 -1.38 5.57 2.16
CA GLN A 113 -2.41 6.23 1.36
C GLN A 113 -2.10 7.71 1.15
N LYS A 114 -2.62 8.23 0.04
CA LYS A 114 -2.59 9.67 -0.25
C LYS A 114 -3.73 10.40 0.50
N PRO A 115 -3.52 11.67 0.90
CA PRO A 115 -2.24 12.36 0.94
C PRO A 115 -1.33 11.77 2.04
N LEU A 116 -0.01 11.78 1.82
CA LEU A 116 0.96 11.19 2.75
C LEU A 116 0.92 11.86 4.14
N ALA A 117 0.80 13.19 4.15
CA ALA A 117 0.69 14.04 5.32
C ALA A 117 -0.14 15.30 4.97
N LEU A 118 -0.48 16.12 5.97
CA LEU A 118 -1.24 17.37 5.76
C LEU A 118 -0.38 18.52 5.22
N THR A 119 0.95 18.43 5.35
CA THR A 119 1.89 19.45 4.88
C THR A 119 2.99 18.83 4.04
N LEU A 120 3.59 19.64 3.15
CA LEU A 120 4.73 19.21 2.35
C LEU A 120 5.95 18.93 3.22
N ASP A 121 6.20 19.78 4.23
CA ASP A 121 7.36 19.62 5.13
C ASP A 121 7.30 18.29 5.89
N GLU A 122 6.13 17.89 6.39
CA GLU A 122 5.99 16.60 7.04
C GLU A 122 6.13 15.43 6.06
N ALA A 123 5.61 15.55 4.84
CA ALA A 123 5.80 14.53 3.81
C ALA A 123 7.29 14.36 3.43
N ILE A 124 8.05 15.46 3.38
CA ILE A 124 9.51 15.45 3.16
C ILE A 124 10.22 14.79 4.35
N ALA A 125 9.85 15.14 5.57
CA ALA A 125 10.43 14.53 6.77
C ALA A 125 10.22 13.01 6.79
N LEU A 126 9.01 12.53 6.50
CA LEU A 126 8.72 11.08 6.44
C LEU A 126 9.55 10.35 5.37
N ARG A 127 9.77 10.98 4.21
CA ARG A 127 10.66 10.44 3.16
C ARG A 127 12.09 10.28 3.69
N ASP A 128 12.61 11.31 4.35
CA ASP A 128 13.99 11.34 4.83
C ASP A 128 14.20 10.38 6.01
N GLU A 129 13.23 10.30 6.92
CA GLU A 129 13.19 9.33 8.03
C GLU A 129 13.17 7.88 7.48
N ALA A 130 12.37 7.60 6.45
CA ALA A 130 12.32 6.28 5.83
C ALA A 130 13.66 5.91 5.16
N ALA A 131 14.26 6.85 4.45
CA ALA A 131 15.57 6.68 3.84
C ALA A 131 16.66 6.43 4.89
N ALA A 132 16.66 7.20 6.00
CA ALA A 132 17.61 7.02 7.11
C ALA A 132 17.44 5.68 7.82
N ALA A 133 16.20 5.16 7.91
CA ALA A 133 15.91 3.83 8.44
C ALA A 133 16.26 2.69 7.47
N GLY A 134 16.64 2.99 6.21
CA GLY A 134 16.91 1.99 5.18
C GLY A 134 15.65 1.25 4.71
N LYS A 135 14.48 1.88 4.81
CA LYS A 135 13.17 1.28 4.52
C LYS A 135 12.48 1.94 3.35
N ILE A 136 11.68 1.17 2.62
CA ILE A 136 10.91 1.69 1.50
C ILE A 136 9.63 2.34 2.02
N LEU A 137 9.45 3.63 1.76
CA LEU A 137 8.16 4.32 1.91
C LEU A 137 7.63 4.67 0.52
N SER A 138 6.47 4.12 0.18
CA SER A 138 5.75 4.41 -1.06
C SER A 138 4.40 5.03 -0.74
N VAL A 139 3.95 5.95 -1.58
CA VAL A 139 2.60 6.52 -1.50
C VAL A 139 1.75 5.86 -2.57
N ASN A 140 0.55 5.39 -2.22
CA ASN A 140 -0.41 4.85 -3.18
C ASN A 140 -0.98 5.96 -4.08
N GLN A 141 -0.18 6.37 -5.07
CA GLN A 141 -0.55 7.24 -6.18
C GLN A 141 -1.05 6.35 -7.33
N ASN A 142 -2.20 5.70 -7.12
CA ASN A 142 -2.73 4.64 -7.98
C ASN A 142 -2.76 5.00 -9.49
N MET A 143 -3.06 6.26 -9.83
CA MET A 143 -3.09 6.73 -11.24
C MET A 143 -1.74 6.59 -11.96
N ARG A 144 -0.60 6.55 -11.24
CA ARG A 144 0.71 6.27 -11.85
C ARG A 144 0.83 4.84 -12.37
N TYR A 145 -0.02 3.94 -11.88
CA TYR A 145 -0.07 2.52 -12.23
C TYR A 145 -1.29 2.16 -13.08
N ASP A 146 -2.17 3.12 -13.36
CA ASP A 146 -3.30 2.92 -14.26
C ASP A 146 -2.81 2.59 -15.68
N GLN A 147 -3.44 1.59 -16.30
CA GLN A 147 -3.03 1.08 -17.60
C GLN A 147 -3.13 2.13 -18.70
N SER A 148 -4.14 3.00 -18.66
CA SER A 148 -4.30 4.07 -19.65
C SER A 148 -3.20 5.12 -19.52
N ILE A 149 -2.84 5.49 -18.28
CA ILE A 149 -1.77 6.46 -18.02
C ILE A 149 -0.41 5.90 -18.43
N ARG A 150 -0.13 4.63 -18.12
CA ARG A 150 1.14 3.98 -18.49
C ARG A 150 1.24 3.69 -19.99
N SER A 151 0.12 3.44 -20.65
CA SER A 151 0.05 3.32 -22.11
C SER A 151 0.34 4.66 -22.78
N LEU A 152 -0.32 5.73 -22.32
CA LEU A 152 -0.08 7.08 -22.80
C LEU A 152 1.39 7.49 -22.63
N LYS A 153 1.98 7.21 -21.46
CA LYS A 153 3.40 7.48 -21.20
C LYS A 153 4.32 6.77 -22.21
N GLN A 154 4.05 5.50 -22.52
CA GLN A 154 4.83 4.74 -23.50
C GLN A 154 4.70 5.28 -24.92
N LEU A 155 3.52 5.77 -25.32
CA LEU A 155 3.33 6.40 -26.62
C LEU A 155 4.10 7.72 -26.72
N LEU A 156 4.00 8.57 -25.70
CA LEU A 156 4.74 9.84 -25.63
C LEU A 156 6.26 9.61 -25.63
N ASP A 157 6.74 8.59 -24.91
CA ASP A 157 8.17 8.22 -24.91
C ASP A 157 8.68 7.76 -26.29
N ARG A 158 7.76 7.33 -27.17
CA ARG A 158 8.05 6.92 -28.55
C ARG A 158 7.87 8.06 -29.57
N GLY A 159 7.51 9.27 -29.11
CA GLY A 159 7.37 10.45 -29.96
C GLY A 159 6.05 10.53 -30.74
N ALA A 160 5.00 9.85 -30.27
CA ALA A 160 3.63 10.01 -30.77
C ALA A 160 3.04 11.37 -30.40
#